data_AF-A0A3B6TCB0-F1
#
_entry.id   AF-A0A3B6TCB0-F1
#
_cell.length_a   1.000
_cell.length_b   1.000
_cell.length_c   1.000
_cell.angle_alpha   90.00
_cell.angle_beta   90.00
_cell.angle_gamma   90.00
#
_symmetry.space_group_name_H-M   'P 1'
#
loop_
_entity.id
_entity.type
_entity.pdbx_description
1 polymer ?
#
loop_
_entity_poly.entity_id
_entity_poly.type
_entity_poly.pdbx_seq_one_letter_code
_entity_poly.pdbx_strand_id
1 'polypeptide(L)'
;MMYWNAKEMNNFVNYLLLFRDRLPLDECEISYSKPCDSEEYSEIFRFANMRIHYAVSLCQTKVLKVCIRNVQVWLMHGNSTLMSQFLRRVELTGVTMWKHSLDFSSCPTLEDLNLCSSRIYGPKISSQSVRCLSITQCQFNVDTGSRMRISAPCLVYLQLADVSGTAPLLERMPLLVTAFIRLGRGGFGTCTHEAYGDCDECFPYDGYYYGHDDYGASFANYHGSNDSVLLQGLSGATSLGLTTIDPNVFTFRKDLKQCPTFSMLKTLLLNEWCVAADFGALVKFLQCTPILEKLIIQLRLEKYSWY
;
A
#
# COMPACT_ATOMS: atom_id res chain seq x y z
N MET A 1 -38.49 -19.04 -18.34
CA MET A 1 -37.67 -17.92 -17.84
C MET A 1 -36.32 -18.02 -18.55
N MET A 2 -35.93 -17.02 -19.34
CA MET A 2 -34.58 -16.96 -19.90
C MET A 2 -33.64 -16.57 -18.75
N TYR A 3 -32.88 -17.53 -18.24
CA TYR A 3 -31.76 -17.23 -17.36
C TYR A 3 -30.64 -16.66 -18.22
N TRP A 4 -30.36 -15.37 -18.08
CA TRP A 4 -29.21 -14.77 -18.73
C TRP A 4 -27.95 -15.34 -18.07
N ASN A 5 -27.00 -15.81 -18.89
CA ASN A 5 -25.69 -16.14 -18.36
C ASN A 5 -24.90 -14.86 -18.03
N ALA A 6 -23.86 -14.98 -17.20
CA ALA A 6 -23.08 -13.82 -16.73
C ALA A 6 -22.51 -12.98 -17.88
N LYS A 7 -22.16 -13.61 -19.00
CA LYS A 7 -21.64 -12.94 -20.20
C LYS A 7 -22.70 -12.08 -20.89
N GLU A 8 -23.92 -12.59 -21.05
CA GLU A 8 -25.06 -11.86 -21.60
C GLU A 8 -25.41 -10.65 -20.72
N MET A 9 -25.44 -10.83 -19.39
CA MET A 9 -25.64 -9.73 -18.45
C MET A 9 -24.54 -8.67 -18.56
N ASN A 10 -23.27 -9.09 -18.63
CA ASN A 10 -22.16 -8.16 -18.76
C ASN A 10 -22.19 -7.37 -20.08
N ASN A 11 -22.53 -8.03 -21.19
CA ASN A 11 -22.69 -7.38 -22.49
C ASN A 11 -23.85 -6.37 -22.47
N PHE A 12 -25.00 -6.74 -21.91
CA PHE A 12 -26.14 -5.83 -21.78
C PHE A 12 -25.79 -4.58 -20.96
N VAL A 13 -25.13 -4.74 -19.81
CA VAL A 13 -24.69 -3.61 -18.99
C VAL A 13 -23.74 -2.70 -19.79
N ASN A 14 -22.84 -3.27 -20.58
CA ASN A 14 -21.96 -2.46 -21.43
C ASN A 14 -22.74 -1.65 -22.48
N TYR A 15 -23.72 -2.26 -23.14
CA TYR A 15 -24.59 -1.52 -24.05
C TYR A 15 -25.34 -0.41 -23.32
N LEU A 16 -25.90 -0.70 -22.14
CA LEU A 16 -26.59 0.29 -21.33
C LEU A 16 -25.69 1.46 -20.92
N LEU A 17 -24.42 1.19 -20.57
CA LEU A 17 -23.44 2.24 -20.31
C LEU A 17 -23.15 3.08 -21.57
N LEU A 18 -23.02 2.45 -22.75
CA LEU A 18 -22.82 3.19 -24.01
C LEU A 18 -24.01 4.10 -24.36
N PHE A 19 -25.24 3.69 -24.01
CA PHE A 19 -26.47 4.46 -24.25
C PHE A 19 -26.77 5.51 -23.18
N ARG A 20 -26.16 5.43 -21.99
CA ARG A 20 -26.28 6.47 -20.97
C ARG A 20 -25.49 7.70 -21.47
N ASP A 21 -26.18 8.80 -21.73
CA ASP A 21 -25.73 10.05 -22.39
C ASP A 21 -24.53 10.81 -21.76
N ARG A 22 -23.42 10.12 -21.42
CA ARG A 22 -22.20 10.68 -20.79
C ARG A 22 -22.48 11.59 -19.58
N LEU A 23 -23.61 11.36 -18.92
CA LEU A 23 -24.01 12.14 -17.76
C LEU A 23 -23.01 11.95 -16.62
N PRO A 24 -22.70 13.01 -15.86
CA PRO A 24 -21.78 12.93 -14.75
C PRO A 24 -22.25 11.87 -13.73
N LEU A 25 -21.31 11.14 -13.16
CA LEU A 25 -21.52 10.23 -12.05
C LEU A 25 -20.85 10.82 -10.81
N ASP A 26 -21.61 11.01 -9.74
CA ASP A 26 -21.00 11.35 -8.46
C ASP A 26 -20.18 10.17 -7.91
N GLU A 27 -20.71 8.95 -8.07
CA GLU A 27 -20.07 7.72 -7.62
C GLU A 27 -20.25 6.59 -8.65
N CYS A 28 -19.18 5.84 -8.90
CA CYS A 28 -19.20 4.63 -9.70
C CYS A 28 -18.58 3.49 -8.89
N GLU A 29 -19.39 2.47 -8.61
CA GLU A 29 -18.94 1.26 -7.94
C GLU A 29 -18.96 0.07 -8.90
N ILE A 30 -17.83 -0.64 -8.97
CA ILE A 30 -17.64 -1.82 -9.82
C ILE A 30 -17.18 -2.95 -8.91
N SER A 31 -18.05 -3.95 -8.74
CA SER A 31 -17.80 -5.09 -7.86
C SER A 31 -17.95 -6.41 -8.61
N TYR A 32 -17.02 -7.32 -8.39
CA TYR A 32 -17.03 -8.67 -8.95
C TYR A 32 -16.63 -9.70 -7.88
N SER A 33 -17.27 -10.86 -7.96
CA SER A 33 -16.87 -12.04 -7.20
C SER A 33 -15.48 -12.53 -7.62
N LYS A 34 -14.88 -13.41 -6.80
CA LYS A 34 -13.64 -14.08 -7.16
C LYS A 34 -13.90 -14.96 -8.39
N PRO A 35 -13.08 -14.88 -9.46
CA PRO A 35 -13.22 -15.78 -10.60
C PRO A 35 -12.99 -17.23 -10.17
N CYS A 36 -13.85 -18.13 -10.65
CA CYS A 36 -13.76 -19.57 -10.45
C CYS A 36 -12.73 -20.22 -11.38
N ASP A 37 -12.57 -19.68 -12.59
CA ASP A 37 -11.67 -20.20 -13.62
C ASP A 37 -11.00 -19.08 -14.46
N SER A 38 -10.18 -19.47 -15.43
CA SER A 38 -9.45 -18.55 -16.30
C SER A 38 -10.32 -17.83 -17.32
N GLU A 39 -11.46 -18.41 -17.71
CA GLU A 39 -12.39 -17.79 -18.66
C GLU A 39 -13.15 -16.66 -17.96
N GLU A 40 -13.67 -16.92 -16.77
CA GLU A 40 -14.30 -15.91 -15.92
C GLU A 40 -13.31 -14.80 -15.54
N TYR A 41 -12.06 -15.15 -15.23
CA TYR A 41 -11.00 -14.16 -15.00
C TYR A 41 -10.85 -13.20 -16.20
N SER A 42 -10.75 -13.75 -17.42
CA SER A 42 -10.59 -12.97 -18.65
C SER A 42 -11.80 -12.07 -18.92
N GLU A 43 -13.00 -12.58 -18.67
CA GLU A 43 -14.23 -11.81 -18.80
C GLU A 43 -14.28 -10.66 -17.79
N ILE A 44 -14.10 -10.94 -16.49
CA ILE A 44 -14.07 -9.91 -15.43
C ILE A 44 -13.00 -8.87 -15.74
N PHE A 45 -11.80 -9.31 -16.09
CA PHE A 45 -10.69 -8.44 -16.48
C PHE A 45 -11.11 -7.47 -17.60
N ARG A 46 -11.67 -8.00 -18.69
CA ARG A 46 -12.09 -7.20 -19.84
C ARG A 46 -13.21 -6.21 -19.48
N PHE A 47 -14.24 -6.68 -18.78
CA PHE A 47 -15.42 -5.89 -18.46
C PHE A 47 -15.13 -4.83 -17.39
N ALA A 48 -14.41 -5.18 -16.33
CA ALA A 48 -14.04 -4.24 -15.27
C ALA A 48 -13.20 -3.09 -15.81
N ASN A 49 -12.14 -3.38 -16.58
CA ASN A 49 -11.27 -2.36 -17.14
C ASN A 49 -12.03 -1.43 -18.11
N MET A 50 -12.93 -1.97 -18.93
CA MET A 50 -13.78 -1.16 -19.81
C MET A 50 -14.69 -0.22 -19.02
N ARG A 51 -15.30 -0.70 -17.93
CA ARG A 51 -16.21 0.09 -17.08
C ARG A 51 -15.48 1.16 -16.28
N ILE A 52 -14.30 0.85 -15.75
CA ILE A 52 -13.43 1.82 -15.10
C ILE A 52 -13.08 2.94 -16.09
N HIS A 53 -12.66 2.57 -17.30
CA HIS A 53 -12.29 3.53 -18.31
C HIS A 53 -13.48 4.41 -18.74
N TYR A 54 -14.67 3.83 -18.88
CA TYR A 54 -15.91 4.56 -19.15
C TYR A 54 -16.24 5.55 -18.01
N ALA A 55 -16.21 5.09 -16.76
CA ALA A 55 -16.52 5.91 -15.60
C ALA A 55 -15.55 7.10 -15.46
N VAL A 56 -14.25 6.84 -15.56
CA VAL A 56 -13.20 7.85 -15.37
C VAL A 56 -13.15 8.84 -16.54
N SER A 57 -13.30 8.36 -17.78
CA SER A 57 -13.07 9.19 -18.97
C SER A 57 -14.32 9.87 -19.50
N LEU A 58 -15.49 9.23 -19.38
CA LEU A 58 -16.73 9.69 -20.03
C LEU A 58 -17.78 10.21 -19.05
N CYS A 59 -17.76 9.77 -17.79
CA CYS A 59 -18.78 10.14 -16.80
C CYS A 59 -18.30 11.15 -15.77
N GLN A 60 -17.15 11.81 -15.95
CA GLN A 60 -16.65 12.83 -15.01
C GLN A 60 -16.71 12.37 -13.54
N THR A 61 -16.41 11.08 -13.33
CA THR A 61 -16.72 10.42 -12.06
C THR A 61 -15.92 11.07 -10.92
N LYS A 62 -16.59 11.40 -9.81
CA LYS A 62 -15.91 11.97 -8.63
C LYS A 62 -15.38 10.91 -7.68
N VAL A 63 -16.12 9.81 -7.50
CA VAL A 63 -15.74 8.70 -6.62
C VAL A 63 -15.74 7.40 -7.42
N LEU A 64 -14.58 6.73 -7.50
CA LEU A 64 -14.45 5.42 -8.12
C LEU A 64 -14.16 4.37 -7.05
N LYS A 65 -15.03 3.36 -6.95
CA LYS A 65 -14.85 2.20 -6.08
C LYS A 65 -14.76 0.93 -6.93
N VAL A 66 -13.68 0.18 -6.78
CA VAL A 66 -13.46 -1.08 -7.49
C VAL A 66 -13.16 -2.18 -6.50
N CYS A 67 -14.02 -3.18 -6.41
CA CYS A 67 -13.86 -4.33 -5.53
C CYS A 67 -13.84 -5.61 -6.38
N ILE A 68 -12.64 -6.12 -6.68
CA ILE A 68 -12.48 -7.30 -7.53
C ILE A 68 -11.42 -8.18 -6.91
N ARG A 69 -11.74 -9.45 -6.64
CA ARG A 69 -10.78 -10.35 -5.98
C ARG A 69 -9.82 -10.97 -6.99
N ASN A 70 -8.55 -10.58 -6.90
CA ASN A 70 -7.42 -11.18 -7.59
C ASN A 70 -7.45 -11.03 -9.12
N VAL A 71 -7.98 -9.90 -9.63
CA VAL A 71 -7.98 -9.59 -11.07
C VAL A 71 -7.18 -8.33 -11.32
N GLN A 72 -6.48 -8.30 -12.45
CA GLN A 72 -5.72 -7.14 -12.86
C GLN A 72 -6.62 -5.96 -13.24
N VAL A 73 -6.28 -4.77 -12.73
CA VAL A 73 -6.99 -3.53 -13.03
C VAL A 73 -6.01 -2.48 -13.54
N TRP A 74 -6.45 -1.79 -14.59
CA TRP A 74 -5.82 -0.65 -15.20
C TRP A 74 -6.70 0.56 -14.99
N LEU A 75 -6.21 1.47 -14.16
CA LEU A 75 -6.83 2.79 -14.03
C LEU A 75 -6.50 3.66 -15.24
N MET A 76 -5.46 3.29 -16.01
CA MET A 76 -4.86 4.06 -17.09
C MET A 76 -4.55 3.14 -18.27
N HIS A 77 -4.92 3.52 -19.48
CA HIS A 77 -4.59 2.77 -20.69
C HIS A 77 -3.31 3.32 -21.36
N GLY A 78 -2.19 2.59 -21.24
CA GLY A 78 -0.96 2.85 -22.01
C GLY A 78 -0.40 4.28 -21.93
N ASN A 79 0.21 4.74 -23.03
CA ASN A 79 0.85 6.07 -23.17
C ASN A 79 -0.14 7.24 -23.24
N SER A 80 -1.45 7.00 -23.14
CA SER A 80 -2.46 8.05 -23.06
C SER A 80 -2.89 8.21 -21.61
N THR A 81 -2.37 9.25 -20.96
CA THR A 81 -2.76 9.63 -19.60
C THR A 81 -4.24 9.97 -19.61
N LEU A 82 -5.07 9.10 -19.03
CA LEU A 82 -6.49 9.38 -18.82
C LEU A 82 -6.61 10.54 -17.83
N MET A 83 -6.90 11.72 -18.36
CA MET A 83 -7.01 12.96 -17.60
C MET A 83 -8.39 13.04 -16.97
N SER A 84 -8.58 12.46 -15.78
CA SER A 84 -9.78 12.81 -14.99
C SER A 84 -9.52 14.09 -14.22
N GLN A 85 -10.23 15.15 -14.61
CA GLN A 85 -10.23 16.41 -13.88
C GLN A 85 -11.18 16.40 -12.67
N PHE A 86 -11.93 15.31 -12.47
CA PHE A 86 -13.07 15.27 -11.54
C PHE A 86 -12.93 14.24 -10.40
N LEU A 87 -12.06 13.23 -10.57
CA LEU A 87 -11.85 12.20 -9.56
C LEU A 87 -11.29 12.82 -8.28
N ARG A 88 -12.06 12.71 -7.20
CA ARG A 88 -11.69 13.14 -5.84
C ARG A 88 -11.29 11.98 -4.96
N ARG A 89 -11.90 10.80 -5.17
CA ARG A 89 -11.64 9.61 -4.37
C ARG A 89 -11.56 8.36 -5.23
N VAL A 90 -10.53 7.55 -4.97
CA VAL A 90 -10.34 6.22 -5.58
C VAL A 90 -10.18 5.19 -4.47
N GLU A 91 -11.03 4.16 -4.48
CA GLU A 91 -10.96 3.03 -3.56
C GLU A 91 -10.83 1.73 -4.36
N LEU A 92 -9.72 1.02 -4.19
CA LEU A 92 -9.44 -0.23 -4.91
C LEU A 92 -9.22 -1.35 -3.91
N THR A 93 -10.03 -2.39 -4.01
CA THR A 93 -10.02 -3.53 -3.09
C THR A 93 -9.86 -4.84 -3.85
N GLY A 94 -8.87 -5.65 -3.45
CA GLY A 94 -8.65 -6.98 -4.02
C GLY A 94 -7.91 -7.01 -5.36
N VAL A 95 -7.53 -5.86 -5.92
CA VAL A 95 -7.07 -5.75 -7.31
C VAL A 95 -5.57 -6.02 -7.45
N THR A 96 -5.15 -6.38 -8.66
CA THR A 96 -3.73 -6.47 -9.02
C THR A 96 -3.36 -5.29 -9.93
N MET A 97 -2.47 -4.42 -9.49
CA MET A 97 -2.02 -3.24 -10.24
C MET A 97 -0.60 -3.41 -10.75
N TRP A 98 -0.33 -2.91 -11.96
CA TRP A 98 0.98 -3.00 -12.60
C TRP A 98 1.49 -1.62 -13.03
N LYS A 99 2.81 -1.52 -13.25
CA LYS A 99 3.64 -0.35 -13.58
C LYS A 99 2.93 0.96 -13.98
N HIS A 100 2.07 0.95 -15.00
CA HIS A 100 1.41 2.16 -15.54
C HIS A 100 0.12 2.57 -14.80
N SER A 101 -0.43 1.71 -13.94
CA SER A 101 -1.69 1.95 -13.21
C SER A 101 -1.53 2.79 -11.94
N LEU A 102 -0.30 3.19 -11.60
CA LEU A 102 0.05 3.83 -10.32
C LEU A 102 0.44 5.31 -10.47
N ASP A 103 0.31 5.87 -11.67
CA ASP A 103 0.53 7.30 -11.92
C ASP A 103 -0.78 8.08 -11.95
N PHE A 104 -1.00 8.87 -10.90
CA PHE A 104 -2.14 9.76 -10.71
C PHE A 104 -1.77 11.23 -10.95
N SER A 105 -0.61 11.50 -11.56
CA SER A 105 -0.16 12.86 -11.91
C SER A 105 -1.18 13.65 -12.74
N SER A 106 -2.03 12.95 -13.51
CA SER A 106 -3.07 13.53 -14.37
C SER A 106 -4.44 13.66 -13.70
N CYS A 107 -4.55 13.42 -12.39
CA CYS A 107 -5.78 13.58 -11.60
C CYS A 107 -5.62 14.73 -10.58
N PRO A 108 -5.72 16.01 -11.00
CA PRO A 108 -5.38 17.15 -10.15
C PRO A 108 -6.34 17.36 -8.96
N THR A 109 -7.54 16.76 -9.01
CA THR A 109 -8.55 16.87 -7.95
C THR A 109 -8.60 15.67 -7.01
N LEU A 110 -7.73 14.67 -7.20
CA LEU A 110 -7.72 13.44 -6.40
C LEU A 110 -7.16 13.71 -5.01
N GLU A 111 -8.01 13.70 -3.99
CA GLU A 111 -7.64 13.98 -2.61
C GLU A 111 -7.43 12.70 -1.79
N ASP A 112 -8.25 11.67 -2.04
CA ASP A 112 -8.28 10.42 -1.27
C ASP A 112 -7.94 9.21 -2.16
N LEU A 113 -6.89 8.48 -1.80
CA LEU A 113 -6.53 7.20 -2.44
C LEU A 113 -6.48 6.08 -1.39
N ASN A 114 -7.35 5.09 -1.56
CA ASN A 114 -7.44 3.93 -0.68
C ASN A 114 -7.19 2.63 -1.47
N LEU A 115 -6.19 1.87 -1.05
CA LEU A 115 -5.83 0.56 -1.60
C LEU A 115 -5.96 -0.48 -0.49
N CYS A 116 -6.79 -1.49 -0.69
CA CYS A 116 -7.03 -2.54 0.30
C CYS A 116 -6.87 -3.93 -0.31
N SER A 117 -6.26 -4.88 0.41
CA SER A 117 -6.18 -6.29 0.00
C SER A 117 -5.65 -6.50 -1.43
N SER A 118 -4.75 -5.62 -1.89
CA SER A 118 -4.35 -5.51 -3.31
C SER A 118 -2.86 -5.84 -3.53
N ARG A 119 -2.51 -6.29 -4.73
CA ARG A 119 -1.11 -6.49 -5.13
C ARG A 119 -0.64 -5.34 -6.01
N ILE A 120 0.47 -4.73 -5.64
CA ILE A 120 0.96 -3.50 -6.24
C ILE A 120 2.34 -3.76 -6.84
N TYR A 121 2.41 -3.72 -8.17
CA TYR A 121 3.64 -3.91 -8.94
C TYR A 121 4.01 -2.65 -9.69
N GLY A 122 5.27 -2.23 -9.62
CA GLY A 122 5.77 -1.10 -10.36
C GLY A 122 6.89 -0.32 -9.67
N PRO A 123 7.46 0.66 -10.37
CA PRO A 123 8.58 1.44 -9.87
C PRO A 123 8.15 2.58 -8.93
N LYS A 124 6.92 3.09 -9.09
CA LYS A 124 6.48 4.32 -8.44
C LYS A 124 4.95 4.41 -8.31
N ILE A 125 4.47 4.91 -7.17
CA ILE A 125 3.15 5.53 -7.00
C ILE A 125 3.37 7.04 -6.98
N SER A 126 2.76 7.78 -7.90
CA SER A 126 2.89 9.23 -8.00
C SER A 126 1.54 9.92 -7.99
N SER A 127 1.42 10.98 -7.20
CA SER A 127 0.29 11.92 -7.25
C SER A 127 0.74 13.31 -6.81
N GLN A 128 0.19 14.36 -7.41
CA GLN A 128 0.46 15.75 -7.01
C GLN A 128 -0.68 16.37 -6.17
N SER A 129 -1.78 15.65 -6.02
CA SER A 129 -3.05 16.15 -5.44
C SER A 129 -3.47 15.39 -4.18
N VAL A 130 -3.06 14.12 -4.05
CA VAL A 130 -3.50 13.25 -2.96
C VAL A 130 -3.06 13.80 -1.61
N ARG A 131 -4.04 13.93 -0.71
CA ARG A 131 -3.89 14.40 0.67
C ARG A 131 -3.98 13.25 1.67
N CYS A 132 -4.77 12.23 1.36
CA CYS A 132 -4.94 11.04 2.18
C CYS A 132 -4.60 9.78 1.38
N LEU A 133 -3.58 9.05 1.82
CA LEU A 133 -3.19 7.78 1.22
C LEU A 133 -3.32 6.68 2.27
N SER A 134 -4.20 5.71 2.00
CA SER A 134 -4.36 4.51 2.80
C SER A 134 -4.03 3.28 1.97
N ILE A 135 -3.09 2.47 2.44
CA ILE A 135 -2.71 1.20 1.85
C ILE A 135 -2.75 0.14 2.95
N THR A 136 -3.71 -0.77 2.87
CA THR A 136 -3.96 -1.77 3.91
C THR A 136 -4.01 -3.18 3.35
N GLN A 137 -3.34 -4.13 4.00
CA GLN A 137 -3.32 -5.54 3.58
C GLN A 137 -2.80 -5.73 2.15
N CYS A 138 -1.83 -4.91 1.72
CA CYS A 138 -1.30 -4.91 0.36
C CYS A 138 0.10 -5.51 0.26
N GLN A 139 0.42 -6.04 -0.92
CA GLN A 139 1.71 -6.63 -1.25
C GLN A 139 2.46 -5.77 -2.26
N PHE A 140 3.73 -5.44 -2.00
CA PHE A 140 4.58 -4.62 -2.86
C PHE A 140 5.66 -5.43 -3.56
N ASN A 141 5.64 -5.45 -4.91
CA ASN A 141 6.73 -5.98 -5.75
C ASN A 141 7.28 -7.35 -5.31
N VAL A 142 6.42 -8.25 -4.82
CA VAL A 142 6.82 -9.54 -4.23
C VAL A 142 7.70 -10.34 -5.18
N ASP A 143 7.44 -10.34 -6.49
CA ASP A 143 8.16 -11.24 -7.41
C ASP A 143 9.38 -10.60 -8.09
N THR A 144 9.61 -9.30 -7.89
CA THR A 144 10.63 -8.54 -8.64
C THR A 144 11.80 -8.07 -7.80
N GLY A 145 11.68 -8.09 -6.47
CA GLY A 145 12.66 -7.53 -5.53
C GLY A 145 12.95 -6.03 -5.74
N SER A 146 12.19 -5.36 -6.62
CA SER A 146 12.41 -3.96 -6.98
C SER A 146 11.75 -3.04 -5.97
N ARG A 147 12.45 -1.98 -5.58
CA ARG A 147 11.90 -1.00 -4.64
C ARG A 147 10.92 -0.05 -5.32
N MET A 148 9.69 -0.04 -4.83
CA MET A 148 8.69 0.96 -5.23
C MET A 148 8.99 2.30 -4.56
N ARG A 149 8.77 3.40 -5.25
CA ARG A 149 8.80 4.76 -4.67
C ARG A 149 7.38 5.27 -4.44
N ILE A 150 7.13 5.95 -3.34
CA ILE A 150 5.86 6.67 -3.11
C ILE A 150 6.16 8.16 -3.11
N SER A 151 5.55 8.88 -4.04
CA SER A 151 5.75 10.31 -4.27
C SER A 151 4.40 11.02 -4.25
N ALA A 152 4.12 11.65 -3.13
CA ALA A 152 2.91 12.43 -2.89
C ALA A 152 3.28 13.66 -2.05
N PRO A 153 3.78 14.75 -2.66
CA PRO A 153 4.30 15.89 -1.91
C PRO A 153 3.22 16.64 -1.12
N CYS A 154 1.96 16.55 -1.54
CA CYS A 154 0.81 17.19 -0.90
C CYS A 154 0.15 16.32 0.18
N LEU A 155 0.75 15.19 0.54
CA LEU A 155 0.17 14.23 1.47
C LEU A 155 0.13 14.79 2.90
N VAL A 156 -1.04 14.70 3.53
CA VAL A 156 -1.32 15.13 4.91
C VAL A 156 -1.46 13.93 5.83
N TYR A 157 -2.04 12.84 5.33
CA TYR A 157 -2.27 11.59 6.04
C TYR A 157 -1.73 10.39 5.25
N LEU A 158 -0.91 9.57 5.90
CA LEU A 158 -0.40 8.31 5.35
C LEU A 158 -0.76 7.14 6.27
N GLN A 159 -1.32 6.07 5.70
CA GLN A 159 -1.51 4.80 6.38
C GLN A 159 -0.95 3.66 5.54
N LEU A 160 0.01 2.92 6.11
CA LEU A 160 0.53 1.68 5.55
C LEU A 160 0.34 0.58 6.60
N ALA A 161 -0.71 -0.24 6.50
CA ALA A 161 -1.01 -1.25 7.53
C ALA A 161 -1.10 -2.66 6.95
N ASP A 162 -0.54 -3.66 7.63
CA ASP A 162 -0.51 -5.06 7.18
C ASP A 162 0.11 -5.23 5.79
N VAL A 163 1.13 -4.43 5.51
CA VAL A 163 1.83 -4.46 4.22
C VAL A 163 2.98 -5.47 4.24
N SER A 164 3.21 -6.12 3.10
CA SER A 164 4.32 -7.08 2.90
C SER A 164 4.98 -6.93 1.52
N GLY A 165 6.04 -7.70 1.25
CA GLY A 165 6.84 -7.62 0.03
C GLY A 165 8.12 -6.81 0.22
N THR A 166 8.50 -5.95 -0.74
CA THR A 166 9.67 -5.06 -0.61
C THR A 166 9.26 -3.70 -0.05
N ALA A 167 9.96 -3.18 0.97
CA ALA A 167 9.66 -1.86 1.57
C ALA A 167 9.66 -0.76 0.50
N PRO A 168 8.58 0.05 0.38
CA PRO A 168 8.57 1.18 -0.53
C PRO A 168 9.41 2.33 0.02
N LEU A 169 10.22 2.97 -0.82
CA LEU A 169 10.90 4.21 -0.48
C LEU A 169 9.88 5.36 -0.43
N LEU A 170 9.72 5.97 0.75
CA LEU A 170 8.92 7.17 0.90
C LEU A 170 9.74 8.39 0.50
N GLU A 171 9.37 9.07 -0.58
CA GLU A 171 9.96 10.37 -0.94
C GLU A 171 9.55 11.43 0.10
N ARG A 172 10.19 12.61 0.06
CA ARG A 172 9.90 13.69 1.02
C ARG A 172 8.45 14.17 0.90
N MET A 173 7.73 14.17 2.02
CA MET A 173 6.34 14.63 2.12
C MET A 173 6.26 15.84 3.08
N PRO A 174 6.49 17.07 2.59
CA PRO A 174 6.62 18.25 3.45
C PRO A 174 5.33 18.65 4.19
N LEU A 175 4.15 18.25 3.68
CA LEU A 175 2.86 18.57 4.28
C LEU A 175 2.33 17.47 5.22
N LEU A 176 3.11 16.41 5.45
CA LEU A 176 2.66 15.25 6.21
C LEU A 176 2.43 15.64 7.68
N VAL A 177 1.21 15.45 8.16
CA VAL A 177 0.83 15.75 9.54
C VAL A 177 0.80 14.47 10.37
N THR A 178 0.14 13.44 9.84
CA THR A 178 -0.07 12.16 10.52
C THR A 178 0.36 11.01 9.63
N ALA A 179 1.13 10.06 10.19
CA ALA A 179 1.36 8.79 9.53
C ALA A 179 1.23 7.61 10.48
N PHE A 180 0.66 6.52 9.97
CA PHE A 180 0.55 5.26 10.67
C PHE A 180 1.12 4.14 9.81
N ILE A 181 2.19 3.49 10.29
CA ILE A 181 2.77 2.31 9.67
C ILE A 181 2.61 1.15 10.62
N ARG A 182 1.90 0.10 10.17
CA ARG A 182 1.82 -1.19 10.83
C ARG A 182 2.37 -2.27 9.93
N LEU A 183 3.54 -2.79 10.26
CA LEU A 183 4.18 -3.85 9.49
C LEU A 183 3.52 -5.20 9.83
N GLY A 184 3.10 -5.92 8.80
CA GLY A 184 2.47 -7.24 8.95
C GLY A 184 3.47 -8.34 9.34
N ARG A 185 3.00 -9.58 9.39
CA ARG A 185 3.87 -10.76 9.55
C ARG A 185 4.81 -10.85 8.35
N GLY A 186 6.12 -10.89 8.60
CA GLY A 186 7.13 -10.83 7.53
C GLY A 186 7.31 -9.46 6.88
N GLY A 187 6.92 -8.38 7.57
CA GLY A 187 6.94 -7.01 7.07
C GLY A 187 8.29 -6.62 6.47
N PHE A 188 8.32 -6.48 5.15
CA PHE A 188 9.44 -6.01 4.32
C PHE A 188 10.78 -6.76 4.42
N GLY A 189 10.80 -7.95 5.01
CA GLY A 189 11.97 -8.81 5.16
C GLY A 189 12.28 -9.13 6.62
N THR A 190 12.93 -10.27 6.84
CA THR A 190 13.38 -10.76 8.16
C THR A 190 14.89 -10.91 8.15
N CYS A 191 15.58 -10.52 9.21
CA CYS A 191 17.02 -10.71 9.35
C CYS A 191 17.30 -11.65 10.52
N THR A 192 18.19 -12.63 10.38
CA THR A 192 18.49 -13.61 11.44
C THR A 192 19.22 -13.02 12.65
N HIS A 193 19.82 -11.83 12.50
CA HIS A 193 20.41 -11.03 13.59
C HIS A 193 19.46 -9.90 14.06
N GLU A 194 18.27 -10.33 14.49
CA GLU A 194 17.06 -9.53 14.77
C GLU A 194 17.24 -8.40 15.80
N ALA A 195 18.19 -8.53 16.72
CA ALA A 195 18.28 -7.65 17.88
C ALA A 195 18.88 -6.26 17.57
N TYR A 196 19.93 -6.19 16.75
CA TYR A 196 20.82 -5.02 16.71
C TYR A 196 20.72 -4.16 15.45
N GLY A 197 19.85 -4.52 14.49
CA GLY A 197 19.66 -3.72 13.29
C GLY A 197 20.83 -3.77 12.29
N ASP A 198 21.82 -4.64 12.50
CA ASP A 198 22.86 -4.99 11.50
C ASP A 198 22.49 -6.36 10.96
N CYS A 199 22.29 -6.46 9.66
CA CYS A 199 22.30 -7.75 9.00
C CYS A 199 23.05 -7.67 7.69
N ASP A 200 24.09 -8.50 7.60
CA ASP A 200 24.80 -8.79 6.37
C ASP A 200 23.95 -9.66 5.43
N GLU A 201 22.97 -10.39 5.99
CA GLU A 201 22.04 -11.27 5.27
C GLU A 201 20.59 -10.96 5.66
N CYS A 202 19.87 -10.27 4.77
CA CYS A 202 18.41 -10.12 4.86
C CYS A 202 17.76 -11.28 4.10
N PHE A 203 16.93 -12.08 4.77
CA PHE A 203 16.16 -13.13 4.13
C PHE A 203 14.75 -12.63 3.79
N PRO A 204 14.18 -13.05 2.65
CA PRO A 204 12.76 -12.94 2.41
C PRO A 204 11.99 -13.59 3.55
N TYR A 205 10.82 -13.05 3.89
CA TYR A 205 9.87 -13.85 4.64
C TYR A 205 9.35 -14.96 3.72
N ASP A 206 9.71 -16.19 4.03
CA ASP A 206 9.21 -17.38 3.33
C ASP A 206 7.72 -17.55 3.65
N GLY A 207 6.88 -17.28 2.66
CA GLY A 207 5.44 -17.33 2.79
C GLY A 207 4.95 -18.77 2.86
N TYR A 208 4.92 -19.38 4.05
CA TYR A 208 4.32 -20.71 4.31
C TYR A 208 2.78 -20.78 4.13
N TYR A 209 2.19 -19.95 3.26
CA TYR A 209 0.80 -20.08 2.86
C TYR A 209 0.73 -20.23 1.34
N TYR A 210 0.28 -21.42 0.93
CA TYR A 210 0.29 -22.03 -0.40
C TYR A 210 1.55 -22.86 -0.67
N GLY A 211 1.41 -24.18 -0.49
CA GLY A 211 2.43 -25.19 -0.79
C GLY A 211 2.78 -25.23 -2.27
N HIS A 212 3.62 -24.29 -2.67
CA HIS A 212 4.48 -24.46 -3.82
C HIS A 212 5.85 -24.83 -3.29
N ASP A 213 6.14 -26.12 -3.40
CA ASP A 213 7.51 -26.59 -3.42
C ASP A 213 8.21 -25.89 -4.59
N ASP A 214 9.45 -25.48 -4.32
CA ASP A 214 10.47 -25.04 -5.28
C ASP A 214 10.57 -23.54 -5.58
N TYR A 215 11.84 -23.09 -5.56
CA TYR A 215 12.36 -21.72 -5.57
C TYR A 215 12.18 -20.88 -4.29
N GLY A 216 13.10 -21.08 -3.35
CA GLY A 216 13.53 -20.01 -2.45
C GLY A 216 13.92 -18.78 -3.26
N ALA A 217 13.00 -17.82 -3.38
CA ALA A 217 13.25 -16.54 -4.02
C ALA A 217 14.15 -15.70 -3.10
N SER A 218 15.46 -16.01 -3.10
CA SER A 218 16.47 -15.08 -2.64
C SER A 218 16.29 -13.77 -3.41
N PHE A 219 15.75 -12.74 -2.76
CA PHE A 219 15.81 -11.39 -3.31
C PHE A 219 17.27 -10.94 -3.24
N ALA A 220 18.05 -11.36 -4.23
CA ALA A 220 19.47 -11.00 -4.44
C ALA A 220 19.72 -9.48 -4.56
N ASN A 221 18.69 -8.65 -4.39
CA ASN A 221 18.76 -7.19 -4.41
C ASN A 221 18.61 -6.52 -3.04
N TYR A 222 18.53 -7.28 -1.93
CA TYR A 222 18.76 -6.73 -0.58
C TYR A 222 20.27 -6.56 -0.30
N HIS A 223 21.07 -6.26 -1.33
CA HIS A 223 22.45 -5.81 -1.14
C HIS A 223 22.45 -4.46 -0.42
N GLY A 224 22.79 -4.45 0.87
CA GLY A 224 23.63 -3.44 1.52
C GLY A 224 23.25 -1.95 1.42
N SER A 225 22.07 -1.57 0.92
CA SER A 225 21.65 -0.18 0.94
C SER A 225 21.30 0.17 2.39
N ASN A 226 22.21 0.94 3.01
CA ASN A 226 22.03 1.61 4.29
C ASN A 226 21.10 2.83 4.16
N ASP A 227 20.22 2.89 3.15
CA ASP A 227 19.28 3.99 2.96
C ASP A 227 17.99 3.73 3.73
N SER A 228 17.45 4.76 4.38
CA SER A 228 16.21 4.69 5.15
C SER A 228 15.09 4.63 4.16
N VAL A 229 14.26 3.60 4.31
CA VAL A 229 13.22 3.30 3.33
C VAL A 229 11.92 3.99 3.68
N LEU A 230 11.60 4.03 4.97
CA LEU A 230 10.35 4.57 5.50
C LEU A 230 10.60 5.84 6.32
N LEU A 231 11.44 5.78 7.35
CA LEU A 231 11.50 6.84 8.38
C LEU A 231 11.93 8.20 7.84
N GLN A 232 12.82 8.25 6.84
CA GLN A 232 13.25 9.52 6.24
C GLN A 232 12.08 10.31 5.63
N GLY A 233 11.17 9.64 4.92
CA GLY A 233 9.98 10.27 4.33
C GLY A 233 8.96 10.74 5.36
N LEU A 234 9.02 10.20 6.58
CA LEU A 234 8.12 10.51 7.70
C LEU A 234 8.64 11.60 8.64
N SER A 235 9.89 12.04 8.47
CA SER A 235 10.59 12.94 9.41
C SER A 235 9.88 14.28 9.67
N GLY A 236 9.04 14.74 8.74
CA GLY A 236 8.25 15.97 8.88
C GLY A 236 6.94 15.83 9.66
N ALA A 237 6.52 14.61 10.02
CA ALA A 237 5.22 14.38 10.65
C ALA A 237 5.15 14.85 12.11
N THR A 238 3.97 15.31 12.51
CA THR A 238 3.68 15.74 13.89
C THR A 238 3.11 14.61 14.75
N SER A 239 2.51 13.60 14.13
CA SER A 239 1.96 12.41 14.77
C SER A 239 2.38 11.16 14.00
N LEU A 240 3.10 10.25 14.66
CA LEU A 240 3.54 8.99 14.07
C LEU A 240 3.07 7.80 14.91
N GLY A 241 2.52 6.79 14.23
CA GLY A 241 2.33 5.48 14.81
C GLY A 241 3.15 4.45 14.04
N LEU A 242 4.08 3.78 14.71
CA LEU A 242 4.95 2.76 14.13
C LEU A 242 4.77 1.47 14.92
N THR A 243 3.99 0.57 14.35
CA THR A 243 3.64 -0.70 15.00
C THR A 243 4.03 -1.88 14.13
N THR A 244 4.17 -3.05 14.75
CA THR A 244 4.44 -4.30 14.05
C THR A 244 3.51 -5.39 14.59
N ILE A 245 3.05 -6.30 13.74
CA ILE A 245 2.36 -7.51 14.21
C ILE A 245 3.36 -8.46 14.87
N ASP A 246 4.56 -8.54 14.30
CA ASP A 246 5.66 -9.39 14.73
C ASP A 246 6.77 -8.50 15.35
N PRO A 247 7.19 -8.73 16.62
CA PRO A 247 8.21 -7.92 17.27
C PRO A 247 9.61 -8.03 16.64
N ASN A 248 9.84 -9.06 15.82
CA ASN A 248 11.15 -9.34 15.20
C ASN A 248 11.36 -8.60 13.87
N VAL A 249 10.49 -7.65 13.53
CA VAL A 249 10.59 -6.89 12.28
C VAL A 249 11.78 -5.92 12.30
N PHE A 250 12.68 -6.12 11.33
CA PHE A 250 13.98 -5.43 11.22
C PHE A 250 13.91 -4.00 10.67
N THR A 251 12.92 -3.70 9.81
CA THR A 251 12.91 -2.49 8.98
C THR A 251 13.01 -1.18 9.78
N PHE A 252 12.26 -1.04 10.88
CA PHE A 252 12.32 0.18 11.68
C PHE A 252 13.64 0.35 12.42
N ARG A 253 14.22 -0.74 12.96
CA ARG A 253 15.51 -0.69 13.65
C ARG A 253 16.63 -0.32 12.68
N LYS A 254 16.58 -0.84 11.46
CA LYS A 254 17.51 -0.48 10.39
C LYS A 254 17.43 1.02 10.07
N ASP A 255 16.23 1.53 9.81
CA ASP A 255 16.03 2.94 9.48
C ASP A 255 16.43 3.87 10.64
N LEU A 256 16.23 3.45 11.89
CA LEU A 256 16.64 4.21 13.08
C LEU A 256 18.16 4.39 13.20
N LYS A 257 18.98 3.48 12.66
CA LYS A 257 20.45 3.63 12.67
C LYS A 257 20.91 4.87 11.92
N GLN A 258 20.17 5.29 10.90
CA GLN A 258 20.47 6.51 10.16
C GLN A 258 20.12 7.79 10.91
N CYS A 259 19.58 7.66 12.13
CA CYS A 259 19.31 8.78 13.03
C CYS A 259 18.49 9.91 12.37
N PRO A 260 17.33 9.62 11.73
CA PRO A 260 16.47 10.69 11.25
C PRO A 260 16.02 11.55 12.43
N THR A 261 16.18 12.88 12.31
CA THR A 261 15.68 13.82 13.32
C THR A 261 14.21 14.12 13.03
N PHE A 262 13.33 13.87 14.00
CA PHE A 262 11.91 14.16 13.93
C PHE A 262 11.63 15.48 14.66
N SER A 263 12.03 16.59 14.02
CA SER A 263 12.01 17.92 14.64
C SER A 263 10.61 18.45 14.97
N MET A 264 9.57 17.91 14.34
CA MET A 264 8.18 18.35 14.48
C MET A 264 7.29 17.35 15.24
N LEU A 265 7.84 16.22 15.68
CA LEU A 265 7.04 15.12 16.22
C LEU A 265 6.58 15.38 17.66
N LYS A 266 5.27 15.47 17.86
CA LYS A 266 4.63 15.69 19.15
C LYS A 266 3.95 14.45 19.71
N THR A 267 3.42 13.59 18.84
CA THR A 267 2.77 12.33 19.25
C THR A 267 3.47 11.14 18.62
N LEU A 268 3.86 10.16 19.44
CA LEU A 268 4.49 8.92 18.99
C LEU A 268 3.75 7.72 19.59
N LEU A 269 3.33 6.79 18.73
CA LEU A 269 2.77 5.50 19.09
C LEU A 269 3.71 4.38 18.65
N LEU A 270 4.09 3.51 19.58
CA LEU A 270 4.91 2.32 19.37
C LEU A 270 4.24 1.09 20.01
N ASN A 271 4.66 -0.12 19.63
CA ASN A 271 4.31 -1.35 20.37
C ASN A 271 5.56 -2.14 20.77
N GLU A 272 5.39 -3.38 21.25
CA GLU A 272 6.45 -4.17 21.91
C GLU A 272 7.80 -4.30 21.18
N TRP A 273 7.86 -4.16 19.85
CA TRP A 273 9.13 -4.23 19.12
C TRP A 273 10.14 -3.15 19.54
N CYS A 274 9.68 -2.00 20.08
CA CYS A 274 10.56 -0.90 20.46
C CYS A 274 11.28 -1.13 21.80
N VAL A 275 10.78 -2.07 22.62
CA VAL A 275 11.38 -2.46 23.90
C VAL A 275 12.24 -3.71 23.79
N ALA A 276 12.07 -4.49 22.72
CA ALA A 276 12.92 -5.62 22.43
C ALA A 276 14.38 -5.17 22.18
N ALA A 277 15.34 -6.00 22.62
CA ALA A 277 16.77 -5.67 22.70
C ALA A 277 17.07 -4.46 23.60
N ASP A 278 16.78 -4.61 24.89
CA ASP A 278 17.15 -3.66 25.95
C ASP A 278 16.70 -2.21 25.70
N PHE A 279 15.50 -2.02 25.17
CA PHE A 279 14.91 -0.70 24.90
C PHE A 279 15.69 0.17 23.91
N GLY A 280 16.66 -0.39 23.17
CA GLY A 280 17.55 0.39 22.30
C GLY A 280 16.81 1.24 21.26
N ALA A 281 15.79 0.67 20.62
CA ALA A 281 14.97 1.39 19.64
C ALA A 281 14.16 2.54 20.28
N LEU A 282 13.57 2.30 21.45
CA LEU A 282 12.82 3.32 22.21
C LEU A 282 13.73 4.49 22.62
N VAL A 283 14.88 4.19 23.23
CA VAL A 283 15.86 5.22 23.63
C VAL A 283 16.29 6.04 22.42
N LYS A 284 16.53 5.38 21.28
CA LYS A 284 16.91 6.06 20.04
C LYS A 284 15.83 7.01 19.52
N PHE A 285 14.55 6.61 19.55
CA PHE A 285 13.46 7.51 19.17
C PHE A 285 13.39 8.74 20.07
N LEU A 286 13.51 8.56 21.38
CA LEU A 286 13.46 9.67 22.33
C LEU A 286 14.60 10.67 22.09
N GLN A 287 15.79 10.19 21.73
CA GLN A 287 16.91 11.05 21.32
C GLN A 287 16.63 11.81 20.01
N CYS A 288 15.87 11.21 19.09
CA CYS A 288 15.53 11.80 17.79
C CYS A 288 14.26 12.67 17.81
N THR A 289 13.57 12.82 18.95
CA THR A 289 12.25 13.48 19.06
C THR A 289 12.26 14.57 20.15
N PRO A 290 12.99 15.68 19.95
CA PRO A 290 13.29 16.65 21.00
C PRO A 290 12.08 17.40 21.57
N ILE A 291 10.94 17.41 20.85
CA ILE A 291 9.72 18.14 21.23
C ILE A 291 8.53 17.21 21.51
N LEU A 292 8.79 15.93 21.78
CA LEU A 292 7.73 14.94 21.99
C LEU A 292 6.86 15.30 23.20
N GLU A 293 5.55 15.44 22.97
CA GLU A 293 4.56 15.81 24.00
C GLU A 293 3.79 14.58 24.51
N LYS A 294 3.56 13.58 23.65
CA LYS A 294 2.76 12.39 23.96
C LYS A 294 3.42 11.13 23.42
N LEU A 295 3.77 10.21 24.32
CA LEU A 295 4.25 8.87 23.99
C LEU A 295 3.20 7.83 24.37
N ILE A 296 2.84 6.96 23.42
CA ILE A 296 1.92 5.84 23.61
C ILE A 296 2.70 4.56 23.33
N ILE A 297 2.73 3.64 24.30
CA ILE A 297 3.34 2.32 24.13
C ILE A 297 2.24 1.26 24.29
N GLN A 298 1.98 0.51 23.22
CA GLN A 298 1.06 -0.62 23.22
C GLN A 298 1.83 -1.91 23.48
N LEU A 299 1.66 -2.52 24.65
CA LEU A 299 2.27 -3.80 24.98
C LEU A 299 1.21 -4.89 24.91
N ARG A 300 1.45 -5.96 24.14
CA ARG A 300 0.64 -7.17 24.26
C ARG A 300 1.09 -7.94 25.50
N LEU A 301 0.11 -8.28 26.35
CA LEU A 301 0.30 -9.30 27.37
C LEU A 301 0.05 -10.65 26.71
N GLU A 302 1.11 -11.34 26.29
CA GLU A 302 0.97 -12.76 25.98
C GLU A 302 0.74 -13.51 27.31
N LYS A 303 -0.50 -13.96 27.54
CA LYS A 303 -0.74 -15.03 28.50
C LYS A 303 -0.12 -16.29 27.91
N TYR A 304 1.08 -16.64 28.34
CA TYR A 304 1.61 -18.00 28.20
C TYR A 304 0.63 -18.96 28.86
N SER A 305 -0.30 -19.52 28.08
CA SER A 305 -1.16 -20.62 28.52
C SER A 305 -0.43 -21.89 28.13
N TRP A 306 0.52 -22.32 28.95
CA TRP A 306 1.04 -23.67 28.92
C TRP A 306 -0.03 -24.59 29.54
N TYR A 307 -0.61 -25.48 28.75
CA TYR A 307 -1.21 -26.72 29.21
C TYR A 307 -0.80 -27.83 28.25
#